data_AF-A0A920EY20-F1
#
_entry.id   AF-A0A920EY20-F1
#
_cell.length_a   1.000
_cell.length_b   1.000
_cell.length_c   1.000
_cell.angle_alpha   90.00
_cell.angle_beta   90.00
_cell.angle_gamma   90.00
#
_symmetry.space_group_name_H-M   'P 1'
#
loop_
_entity.id
_entity.type
_entity.pdbx_description
1 polymer ?
#
loop_
_entity_poly.entity_id
_entity_poly.type
_entity_poly.pdbx_seq_one_letter_code
_entity_poly.pdbx_strand_id
1 'polypeptide(L)'
;MKLKSFTSYDFPDSKGHFGPYGGSFVSETLFAALEKLDQDYSVAINDRKFLDEFEKELKTFVGRPSHFPCTKMVRKDRRRPIIF
;
A
#
# COMPACT_ATOMS: atom_id res chain seq x y z
N MET A 1 25.75 15.92 -1.65
CA MET A 1 24.65 15.50 -0.75
C MET A 1 24.19 14.11 -1.17
N LYS A 2 24.41 13.07 -0.34
CA LYS A 2 23.88 11.72 -0.60
C LYS A 2 22.40 11.70 -0.21
N LEU A 3 21.51 11.44 -1.15
CA LEU A 3 20.11 11.14 -0.88
C LEU A 3 20.08 9.82 -0.09
N LYS A 4 19.59 9.86 1.15
CA LYS A 4 19.30 8.64 1.91
C LYS A 4 18.14 7.95 1.20
N SER A 5 18.37 6.74 0.68
CA SER A 5 17.32 5.86 0.19
C SER A 5 16.31 5.62 1.31
N PHE A 6 15.09 6.10 1.13
CA PHE A 6 14.01 5.83 2.07
C PHE A 6 13.62 4.37 1.94
N THR A 7 13.84 3.62 3.03
CA THR A 7 13.20 2.35 3.41
C THR A 7 13.29 1.21 2.38
N SER A 8 14.22 0.27 2.60
CA SER A 8 14.05 -1.10 2.12
C SER A 8 12.84 -1.69 2.83
N TYR A 9 11.80 -2.04 2.08
CA TYR A 9 10.62 -2.69 2.62
C TYR A 9 10.89 -4.20 2.63
N ASP A 10 11.38 -4.71 3.76
CA ASP A 10 11.84 -6.10 3.91
C ASP A 10 10.73 -7.04 4.45
N PHE A 11 9.48 -6.59 4.40
CA PHE A 11 8.31 -7.38 4.81
C PHE A 11 7.41 -7.64 3.59
N PRO A 12 6.57 -8.68 3.57
CA PRO A 12 6.42 -9.75 4.58
C PRO A 12 7.58 -10.76 4.60
N ASP A 13 7.74 -11.47 5.72
CA ASP A 13 8.63 -12.63 5.82
C ASP A 13 8.11 -13.81 4.96
N SER A 14 8.92 -14.83 4.67
CA SER A 14 8.57 -15.98 3.80
C SER A 14 7.33 -16.76 4.25
N LYS A 15 6.90 -16.56 5.50
CA LYS A 15 5.66 -17.14 6.06
C LYS A 15 4.46 -16.17 6.02
N GLY A 16 4.56 -15.03 5.33
CA GLY A 16 3.51 -14.01 5.26
C GLY A 16 3.33 -13.19 6.55
N HIS A 17 4.37 -13.10 7.38
CA HIS A 17 4.29 -12.38 8.65
C HIS A 17 4.91 -10.97 8.53
N PHE A 18 4.24 -9.99 9.15
CA PHE A 18 4.69 -8.62 9.36
C PHE A 18 5.10 -8.47 10.84
N GLY A 19 6.29 -8.96 11.18
CA GLY A 19 6.72 -9.06 12.58
C GLY A 19 5.85 -10.05 13.36
N PRO A 20 5.26 -9.68 14.51
CA PRO A 20 4.41 -10.60 15.29
C PRO A 20 2.99 -10.76 14.72
N TYR A 21 2.63 -10.06 13.65
CA TYR A 21 1.29 -10.07 13.07
C TYR A 21 1.29 -10.68 11.67
N GLY A 22 0.15 -11.20 11.21
CA GLY A 22 -0.01 -11.80 9.88
C GLY A 22 0.02 -13.34 9.90
N GLY A 23 0.52 -13.93 8.83
CA GLY A 23 0.41 -15.37 8.57
C GLY A 23 -0.93 -15.74 7.92
N SER A 24 -0.99 -16.98 7.41
CA SER A 24 -2.18 -17.52 6.75
C SER A 24 -2.82 -18.59 7.63
N PHE A 25 -3.87 -18.22 8.37
CA PHE A 25 -4.65 -19.13 9.23
C PHE A 25 -5.95 -19.50 8.52
N VAL A 26 -5.87 -20.42 7.57
CA VAL A 26 -6.98 -20.75 6.67
C VAL A 26 -7.16 -22.27 6.61
N SER A 27 -8.35 -22.72 6.25
CA SER A 27 -8.63 -24.15 6.09
C SER A 27 -7.79 -24.75 4.96
N GLU A 28 -7.48 -26.04 5.07
CA GLU A 28 -6.69 -26.79 4.07
C GLU A 28 -7.27 -26.67 2.64
N THR A 29 -8.59 -26.59 2.53
CA THR A 29 -9.31 -26.36 1.27
C THR A 29 -8.98 -25.03 0.60
N LEU A 30 -8.71 -23.99 1.38
CA LEU A 30 -8.40 -22.64 0.89
C LEU A 30 -6.90 -22.44 0.65
N PHE A 31 -6.05 -23.30 1.21
CA PHE A 31 -4.61 -23.23 1.05
C PHE A 31 -4.19 -23.34 -0.42
N ALA A 32 -4.72 -24.33 -1.15
CA ALA A 32 -4.39 -24.55 -2.56
C ALA A 32 -4.82 -23.39 -3.48
N ALA A 33 -5.87 -22.66 -3.12
CA ALA A 33 -6.31 -21.48 -3.88
C ALA A 33 -5.38 -20.29 -3.62
N LEU A 34 -4.93 -20.10 -2.39
CA LEU A 34 -4.02 -19.03 -2.01
C LEU A 34 -2.62 -19.24 -2.60
N GLU A 35 -2.12 -20.47 -2.62
CA GLU A 35 -0.82 -20.79 -3.20
C GLU A 35 -0.79 -20.47 -4.71
N LYS A 36 -1.84 -20.83 -5.45
CA LYS A 36 -1.96 -20.48 -6.87
C LYS A 36 -1.99 -18.97 -7.08
N LEU A 37 -2.74 -18.25 -6.24
CA LEU A 37 -2.84 -16.80 -6.33
C LEU A 37 -1.48 -16.13 -6.06
N ASP A 38 -0.71 -16.63 -5.09
CA ASP A 38 0.62 -16.10 -4.76
C ASP A 38 1.64 -16.34 -5.90
N GLN A 39 1.56 -17.51 -6.53
CA GLN A 39 2.36 -17.83 -7.72
C GLN A 39 2.01 -16.90 -8.90
N ASP A 40 0.72 -16.78 -9.23
CA ASP A 40 0.26 -15.92 -10.33
C ASP A 40 0.60 -14.45 -10.08
N TYR A 41 0.44 -13.98 -8.84
CA TYR A 41 0.81 -12.63 -8.42
C TYR A 41 2.31 -12.37 -8.59
N SER A 42 3.15 -13.32 -8.15
CA SER A 42 4.61 -13.23 -8.28
C SER A 42 5.08 -13.17 -9.73
N VAL A 43 4.36 -13.82 -10.64
CA VAL A 43 4.61 -13.70 -12.09
C VAL A 43 4.15 -12.34 -12.60
N ALA A 44 2.93 -11.92 -12.27
CA ALA A 44 2.34 -10.67 -12.76
C ALA A 44 3.12 -9.42 -12.33
N ILE A 45 3.62 -9.37 -11.09
CA ILE A 45 4.38 -8.20 -10.60
C ILE A 45 5.75 -8.05 -11.27
N ASN A 46 6.32 -9.15 -11.77
CA ASN A 46 7.59 -9.13 -12.50
C ASN A 46 7.41 -8.83 -13.99
N ASP A 47 6.19 -8.91 -14.53
CA ASP A 47 5.90 -8.58 -15.92
C ASP A 47 5.67 -7.07 -16.10
N ARG A 48 6.57 -6.44 -16.89
CA ARG A 48 6.48 -5.02 -17.21
C ARG A 48 5.25 -4.67 -18.04
N LYS A 49 4.81 -5.56 -18.93
CA LYS A 49 3.64 -5.29 -19.78
C LYS A 49 2.37 -5.17 -18.93
N PHE A 50 2.24 -6.05 -17.94
CA PHE A 50 1.13 -6.04 -16.99
C PHE A 50 1.12 -4.74 -16.16
N LEU A 51 2.27 -4.32 -15.66
CA LEU A 51 2.38 -3.06 -14.90
C LEU A 51 2.01 -1.83 -15.73
N ASP A 52 2.47 -1.76 -16.99
CA ASP A 52 2.17 -0.64 -17.90
C ASP A 52 0.66 -0.56 -18.22
N GLU A 53 0.03 -1.70 -18.46
CA GLU A 53 -1.42 -1.78 -18.69
C GLU A 53 -2.20 -1.39 -17.43
N PHE A 54 -1.82 -1.93 -16.27
CA PHE A 54 -2.43 -1.62 -14.98
C PHE A 54 -2.35 -0.12 -14.67
N GLU A 55 -1.20 0.52 -14.89
CA GLU A 55 -1.07 1.97 -14.71
C GLU A 55 -1.96 2.78 -15.66
N LYS A 56 -2.08 2.34 -16.91
CA LYS A 56 -2.91 3.00 -17.91
C LYS A 56 -4.39 2.91 -17.53
N GLU A 57 -4.84 1.76 -17.05
CA GLU A 57 -6.20 1.57 -16.55
C GLU A 57 -6.47 2.40 -15.29
N LEU A 58 -5.53 2.43 -14.34
CA LEU A 58 -5.66 3.28 -13.14
C LEU A 58 -5.83 4.77 -13.48
N LYS A 59 -5.15 5.25 -14.54
CA LYS A 59 -5.26 6.64 -15.00
C LYS A 59 -6.56 6.88 -15.76
N THR A 60 -6.94 5.97 -16.66
CA THR A 60 -8.03 6.19 -17.63
C THR A 60 -9.40 5.83 -17.06
N PHE A 61 -9.49 4.75 -16.28
CA PHE A 61 -10.74 4.23 -15.74
C PHE A 61 -11.06 4.79 -14.35
N VAL A 62 -10.07 4.77 -13.43
CA VAL A 62 -10.25 5.23 -12.05
C VAL A 62 -9.98 6.74 -11.90
N GLY A 63 -9.29 7.36 -12.87
CA GLY A 63 -8.99 8.79 -12.84
C GLY A 63 -7.89 9.18 -11.86
N ARG A 64 -6.93 8.28 -11.59
CA ARG A 64 -5.74 8.65 -10.80
C ARG A 64 -4.83 9.59 -11.60
N PRO A 65 -4.18 10.57 -10.95
CA PRO A 65 -4.05 10.74 -9.50
C PRO A 65 -5.26 11.39 -8.82
N SER A 66 -5.63 10.88 -7.65
CA SER A 66 -6.63 11.52 -6.78
C SER A 66 -6.15 12.92 -6.39
N HIS A 67 -7.02 13.92 -6.55
CA HIS A 67 -6.75 15.26 -6.07
C HIS A 67 -6.54 15.21 -4.55
N PHE A 68 -5.38 15.66 -4.08
CA PHE A 68 -5.15 15.88 -2.64
C PHE A 68 -5.63 17.30 -2.32
N PRO A 69 -6.83 17.50 -1.74
CA PRO A 69 -7.25 18.83 -1.34
C PRO A 69 -6.32 19.31 -0.22
N CYS A 70 -5.42 20.24 -0.52
CA CYS A 70 -4.65 20.89 0.53
C CYS A 70 -5.65 21.73 1.35
N THR A 71 -5.98 21.26 2.55
CA THR A 71 -6.84 21.99 3.49
C THR A 71 -6.07 23.21 4.00
N LYS A 72 -6.03 24.27 3.19
CA LYS A 72 -5.60 25.60 3.62
C LYS A 72 -6.78 26.26 4.34
N MET A 73 -7.14 25.80 5.54
CA MET A 73 -7.76 26.61 6.61
C MET A 73 -8.19 25.73 7.78
N VAL A 74 -7.26 25.44 8.69
CA VAL A 74 -7.58 25.37 10.12
C VAL A 74 -6.53 26.22 10.85
N ARG A 75 -6.67 27.55 10.78
CA ARG A 75 -5.97 28.44 11.69
C ARG A 75 -6.64 28.33 13.05
N LYS A 76 -6.07 27.47 13.89
CA LYS A 76 -6.48 27.26 15.26
C LYS A 76 -6.07 28.49 16.07
N ASP A 77 -6.95 29.47 16.19
CA ASP A 77 -6.76 30.50 17.22
C ASP A 77 -7.05 29.86 18.59
N ARG A 78 -5.98 29.49 19.30
CA ARG A 78 -6.00 29.03 20.70
C ARG A 78 -5.53 30.12 21.66
N ARG A 79 -5.77 31.40 21.37
CA ARG A 79 -5.47 32.49 22.30
C ARG A 79 -6.74 33.18 22.78
N ARG A 80 -7.54 32.49 23.59
CA ARG A 80 -8.41 33.18 24.57
C ARG A 80 -7.91 32.81 25.96
N PRO A 81 -7.41 33.76 26.78
CA PRO A 81 -7.15 33.47 28.17
C PRO A 81 -8.49 33.18 28.86
N ILE A 82 -8.51 32.13 29.67
CA ILE A 82 -9.59 31.87 30.62
C ILE A 82 -9.52 33.03 31.62
N ILE A 83 -10.53 33.89 31.61
CA ILE A 83 -10.76 34.85 32.69
C ILE A 83 -11.63 34.08 33.70
N PHE A 84 -11.07 33.86 34.90
CA PHE A 84 -11.84 33.45 36.08
C PHE A 84 -12.67 34.62 36.60
#